data_AF-A0ABD5TM81-F1
#
_entry.id   AF-A0ABD5TM81-F1
#
_cell.length_a   1.000
_cell.length_b   1.000
_cell.length_c   1.000
_cell.angle_alpha   90.00
_cell.angle_beta   90.00
_cell.angle_gamma   90.00
#
_symmetry.space_group_name_H-M   'P 1'
#
loop_
_entity.id
_entity.type
_entity.pdbx_description
1 polymer ?
#
loop_
_entity_poly.entity_id
_entity_poly.type
_entity_poly.pdbx_seq_one_letter_code
_entity_poly.pdbx_strand_id
1 'polypeptide(L)' 'MSTEPTDAKWTPMAAQKQTTAPRCVNCGNQVTRQFARVFGDNRDVVHACPECSTYREMKTSDFIPEEAR' A
#
# COMPACT_ATOMS: atom_id res chain seq x y z
N MET A 1 -40.94 7.86 27.51
CA MET A 1 -40.81 7.33 26.13
C MET A 1 -39.83 8.22 25.40
N SER A 2 -38.54 7.89 25.44
CA SER A 2 -37.50 8.57 24.64
C SER A 2 -36.39 7.56 24.36
N THR A 3 -36.45 6.94 23.19
CA THR A 3 -35.39 6.08 22.65
C THR A 3 -34.56 6.92 21.69
N GLU A 4 -33.38 7.37 22.13
CA GLU A 4 -32.38 7.96 21.23
C GLU A 4 -31.33 6.89 20.89
N PRO A 5 -31.01 6.67 19.60
CA PRO A 5 -29.96 5.75 19.20
C PRO A 5 -28.61 6.44 19.42
N THR A 6 -27.77 5.88 20.29
CA THR A 6 -26.37 6.29 20.39
C THR A 6 -25.64 5.80 19.14
N ASP A 7 -25.61 6.63 18.10
CA ASP A 7 -24.75 6.46 16.93
C ASP A 7 -23.30 6.63 17.39
N ALA A 8 -22.67 5.52 17.74
CA ALA A 8 -21.23 5.46 17.98
C ALA A 8 -20.54 5.76 16.65
N LYS A 9 -20.33 7.05 16.37
CA LYS A 9 -19.60 7.58 15.23
C LYS A 9 -18.17 7.06 15.26
N TRP A 10 -17.97 5.90 14.65
CA TRP A 10 -16.67 5.31 14.41
C TRP A 10 -15.79 6.33 13.71
N THR A 11 -14.82 6.86 14.44
CA THR A 11 -13.83 7.78 13.91
C THR A 11 -12.58 6.96 13.66
N PRO A 12 -12.32 6.48 12.42
CA PRO A 12 -11.11 5.72 12.15
C PRO A 12 -9.91 6.59 12.52
N MET A 13 -9.04 6.09 13.39
CA MET A 13 -7.81 6.77 13.80
C MET A 13 -7.10 7.24 12.54
N ALA A 14 -7.09 8.57 12.36
CA ALA A 14 -6.53 9.33 11.27
C ALA A 14 -5.99 8.46 10.13
N ALA A 15 -6.78 8.29 9.06
CA ALA A 15 -6.27 7.86 7.77
C ALA A 15 -5.19 8.86 7.37
N GLN A 16 -3.95 8.58 7.78
CA GLN A 16 -2.78 9.38 7.47
C GLN A 16 -2.64 9.29 5.96
N LYS A 17 -3.22 10.26 5.26
CA LYS A 17 -3.03 10.44 3.84
C LYS A 17 -1.56 10.77 3.67
N GLN A 18 -0.72 9.75 3.51
CA GLN A 18 0.65 9.89 3.05
C GLN A 18 0.58 10.73 1.78
N THR A 19 0.94 12.01 1.88
CA THR A 19 0.66 13.01 0.84
C THR A 19 1.66 12.90 -0.29
N THR A 20 2.79 12.23 -0.03
CA THR A 20 3.84 11.92 -0.97
C THR A 20 3.46 10.70 -1.81
N ALA A 21 3.69 10.79 -3.13
CA ALA A 21 3.55 9.65 -4.02
C ALA A 21 4.65 8.61 -3.70
N PRO A 22 4.28 7.34 -3.48
CA PRO A 22 5.25 6.29 -3.18
C PRO A 22 6.22 6.11 -4.36
N ARG A 23 7.42 5.59 -4.05
CA ARG A 23 8.47 5.32 -5.04
C ARG A 23 8.90 3.87 -4.93
N CYS A 24 9.26 3.29 -6.07
CA CYS A 24 9.87 1.97 -6.12
C CYS A 24 11.25 2.04 -5.45
N VAL A 25 11.53 1.18 -4.47
CA VAL A 25 12.83 1.18 -3.78
C VAL A 25 13.95 0.56 -4.61
N ASN A 26 13.62 -0.23 -5.64
CA ASN A 26 14.60 -0.86 -6.51
C ASN A 26 15.14 0.10 -7.60
N CYS A 27 14.28 0.92 -8.20
CA CYS A 27 14.69 1.83 -9.29
C CYS A 27 14.43 3.32 -9.01
N GLY A 28 13.80 3.67 -7.89
CA GLY A 28 13.49 5.05 -7.52
C GLY A 28 12.32 5.69 -8.27
N ASN A 29 11.72 4.99 -9.24
CA ASN A 29 10.64 5.57 -10.04
C ASN A 29 9.37 5.81 -9.21
N GLN A 30 8.63 6.87 -9.56
CA GLN A 30 7.38 7.19 -8.88
C GLN A 30 6.27 6.21 -9.27
N VAL A 31 5.54 5.71 -8.27
CA VAL A 31 4.40 4.82 -8.45
C VAL A 31 3.16 5.40 -7.78
N THR A 32 1.99 4.91 -8.16
CA THR A 32 0.73 5.39 -7.57
C THR A 32 0.48 4.71 -6.23
N ARG A 33 -0.27 5.37 -5.35
CA ARG A 33 -0.72 4.75 -4.08
C ARG A 33 -1.58 3.51 -4.32
N GLN A 34 -2.37 3.48 -5.39
CA GLN A 34 -3.17 2.30 -5.73
C GLN A 34 -2.27 1.13 -6.16
N PHE A 35 -1.16 1.42 -6.84
CA PHE A 35 -0.17 0.41 -7.20
C PHE A 35 0.49 -0.19 -5.95
N ALA A 36 0.91 0.66 -5.01
CA ALA A 36 1.53 0.23 -3.76
C ALA A 36 0.63 -0.69 -2.91
N ARG A 37 -0.69 -0.49 -2.93
CA ARG A 37 -1.62 -1.39 -2.23
C ARG A 37 -1.73 -2.80 -2.82
N VAL A 38 -1.41 -2.97 -4.09
CA VAL A 38 -1.57 -4.25 -4.81
C VAL A 38 -0.25 -4.99 -4.94
N PHE A 39 0.83 -4.24 -5.16
CA PHE A 39 2.16 -4.78 -5.45
C PHE A 39 3.22 -4.40 -4.40
N GLY A 40 2.84 -3.63 -3.38
CA GLY A 40 3.71 -3.32 -2.25
C GLY A 40 3.55 -4.28 -1.09
N ASP A 41 4.41 -4.13 -0.10
CA ASP A 41 4.34 -4.87 1.17
C ASP A 41 3.21 -4.34 2.08
N ASN A 42 3.08 -4.92 3.28
CA ASN A 42 2.11 -4.49 4.30
C ASN A 42 2.26 -3.03 4.76
N ARG A 43 3.30 -2.32 4.32
CA ARG A 43 3.58 -0.92 4.63
C ARG A 43 3.48 -0.03 3.40
N ASP A 44 2.85 -0.52 2.32
CA ASP A 44 2.75 0.16 1.02
C ASP A 44 4.13 0.44 0.36
N VAL A 45 5.16 -0.36 0.66
CA VAL A 45 6.49 -0.22 0.05
C VAL A 45 6.58 -1.07 -1.21
N VAL A 46 6.90 -0.43 -2.33
CA VAL A 46 6.98 -1.08 -3.64
C VAL A 46 8.42 -1.50 -3.93
N HIS A 47 8.65 -2.81 -3.98
CA HIS A 47 9.96 -3.41 -4.27
C HIS A 47 10.24 -3.58 -5.76
N ALA A 48 9.21 -3.65 -6.60
CA ALA A 48 9.34 -3.70 -8.05
C ALA A 48 8.21 -2.94 -8.74
N CYS A 49 8.51 -2.32 -9.88
CA CYS A 49 7.56 -1.57 -10.68
C CYS A 49 7.70 -1.93 -12.17
N PRO A 50 6.71 -1.60 -13.02
CA PRO A 50 6.70 -2.01 -14.44
C PRO A 50 7.85 -1.43 -15.27
N GLU A 51 8.57 -0.43 -14.77
CA GLU A 51 9.78 0.11 -15.43
C GLU A 51 11.03 -0.74 -15.18
N CYS A 52 11.10 -1.47 -14.07
CA CYS A 52 12.30 -2.20 -13.66
C CYS A 52 12.08 -3.71 -13.52
N SER A 53 10.86 -4.20 -13.74
CA SER A 53 10.49 -5.60 -13.61
C SER A 53 9.27 -5.91 -14.48
N THR A 54 9.05 -7.20 -14.76
CA THR A 54 7.90 -7.68 -15.53
C THR A 54 6.68 -7.96 -14.65
N TYR A 55 5.49 -7.98 -15.25
CA TYR A 55 4.25 -8.29 -14.51
C TYR A 55 4.25 -9.69 -13.89
N ARG A 56 4.92 -10.65 -14.54
CA ARG A 56 5.05 -12.03 -14.04
C ARG A 56 5.81 -12.05 -12.72
N GLU A 57 6.96 -11.39 -12.71
CA GLU A 57 7.81 -11.18 -11.55
C GLU A 57 7.03 -10.46 -10.43
N MET A 58 6.36 -9.34 -10.72
CA MET A 58 5.57 -8.57 -9.73
C MET A 58 4.44 -9.38 -9.08
N LYS A 59 3.88 -10.36 -9.79
CA LYS A 59 2.84 -11.24 -9.24
C LYS A 59 3.37 -12.30 -8.30
N THR A 60 4.54 -12.86 -8.59
CA THR A 60 5.10 -13.94 -7.78
C THR A 60 5.78 -13.40 -6.53
N SER A 61 6.11 -12.10 -6.50
CA SER A 61 6.83 -11.45 -5.40
C SER A 61 8.18 -12.12 -5.11
N ASP A 62 8.77 -12.79 -6.10
CA ASP A 62 9.97 -13.62 -5.95
C ASP A 62 11.24 -12.84 -5.55
N PHE A 63 11.19 -11.50 -5.54
CA PHE A 63 12.27 -10.59 -5.16
C PHE A 63 12.08 -9.97 -3.78
N ILE A 64 10.99 -10.30 -3.07
CA ILE A 64 10.86 -9.94 -1.67
C ILE A 64 11.60 -11.02 -0.87
N PRO A 65 12.68 -10.69 -0.14
CA PRO A 65 13.33 -11.64 0.75
C PRO A 65 12.30 -12.21 1.76
N GLU A 66 12.39 -13.50 2.10
CA GLU A 66 11.40 -14.18 2.96
C GLU A 66 11.18 -13.46 4.30
N GLU A 67 12.18 -12.73 4.80
CA GLU A 67 12.08 -11.94 6.04
C GLU A 67 11.20 -10.69 5.91
N ALA A 68 10.87 -10.26 4.68
CA ALA A 68 10.11 -9.06 4.35
C ALA A 68 8.73 -9.36 3.73
N ARG A 69 8.36 -10.64 3.60
CA ARG A 69 7.07 -11.08 3.05
C ARG A 69 5.91 -10.86 4.01
#